data_AF-A0A848LJK3-F1
#
_entry.id   AF-A0A848LJK3-F1
#
_cell.length_a   1.000
_cell.length_b   1.000
_cell.length_c   1.000
_cell.angle_alpha   90.00
_cell.angle_beta   90.00
_cell.angle_gamma   90.00
#
_symmetry.space_group_name_H-M   'P 1'
#
loop_
_entity.id
_entity.type
_entity.pdbx_description
1 polymer ?
#
loop_
_entity_poly.entity_id
_entity_poly.type
_entity_poly.pdbx_seq_one_letter_code
_entity_poly.pdbx_strand_id
1 'polypeptide(L)'
;MQKSGQQFRKYTGSLFRSYLSGLEMLGLRAEVRQRVPAPVAKLMDTPPLHSAWVDIDAVSPLLHAVMNLKGREGVRRLGYEATRGTTLKFLKPQMQTVTMLSGKTPSALFAAMDSLCRPFFTGLSFRWTRESHRSGTLELRSASTLDTASFAAWEGTLLLLFDECDVTTGTISPAVISEQGHVGTMHVQW
;
A
#
# COMPACT_ATOMS: atom_id res chain seq x y z
N MET A 1 1.20 -13.89 -33.39
CA MET A 1 2.22 -13.28 -32.50
C MET A 1 1.57 -12.16 -31.70
N GLN A 2 1.04 -12.47 -30.51
CA GLN A 2 0.61 -11.44 -29.56
C GLN A 2 1.86 -10.87 -28.88
N LYS A 3 2.08 -9.56 -29.02
CA LYS A 3 3.04 -8.84 -28.19
C LYS A 3 2.49 -8.86 -26.76
N SER A 4 3.09 -9.65 -25.89
CA SER A 4 2.91 -9.57 -24.44
C SER A 4 3.38 -8.19 -24.00
N GLY A 5 2.48 -7.20 -24.06
CA GLY A 5 2.76 -5.86 -23.57
C GLY A 5 3.06 -5.95 -22.09
N GLN A 6 4.33 -5.81 -21.72
CA GLN A 6 4.78 -5.82 -20.34
C GLN A 6 4.01 -4.71 -19.62
N GLN A 7 3.06 -5.09 -18.79
CA GLN A 7 2.15 -4.15 -18.15
C GLN A 7 2.92 -3.50 -16.99
N PHE A 8 3.60 -2.40 -17.28
CA PHE A 8 4.32 -1.63 -16.27
C PHE A 8 3.34 -1.16 -15.20
N ARG A 9 3.73 -1.33 -13.93
CA ARG A 9 2.95 -0.79 -12.82
C ARG A 9 2.96 0.73 -12.93
N LYS A 10 1.78 1.33 -12.90
CA LYS A 10 1.61 2.77 -12.73
C LYS A 10 0.79 3.01 -11.47
N TYR A 11 1.00 4.17 -10.87
CA TYR A 11 0.13 4.66 -9.82
C TYR A 11 -0.34 6.07 -10.14
N THR A 12 -1.43 6.48 -9.52
CA THR A 12 -1.99 7.82 -9.70
C THR A 12 -1.18 8.85 -8.92
N GLY A 13 -1.10 10.09 -9.39
CA GLY A 13 -0.43 11.16 -8.65
C GLY A 13 -1.06 11.41 -7.28
N SER A 14 -2.31 10.99 -7.09
CA SER A 14 -2.95 10.90 -5.77
C SER A 14 -2.18 10.00 -4.81
N LEU A 15 -1.73 8.82 -5.24
CA LEU A 15 -0.92 7.92 -4.40
C LEU A 15 0.42 8.58 -4.01
N PHE A 16 1.09 9.25 -4.93
CA PHE A 16 2.34 9.95 -4.60
C PHE A 16 2.11 11.02 -3.54
N ARG A 17 1.05 11.83 -3.71
CA ARG A 17 0.64 12.86 -2.74
C ARG A 17 0.28 12.25 -1.40
N SER A 18 -0.35 11.07 -1.37
CA SER A 18 -0.62 10.32 -0.15
C SER A 18 0.67 10.04 0.63
N TYR A 19 1.73 9.56 -0.04
CA TYR A 19 3.02 9.35 0.61
C TYR A 19 3.66 10.64 1.10
N LEU A 20 3.56 11.75 0.35
CA LEU A 20 4.04 13.05 0.84
C LEU A 20 3.29 13.48 2.11
N SER A 21 1.97 13.31 2.14
CA SER A 21 1.16 13.59 3.32
C SER A 21 1.57 12.71 4.51
N GLY A 22 1.81 11.42 4.28
CA GLY A 22 2.30 10.51 5.31
C GLY A 22 3.68 10.92 5.86
N LEU A 23 4.58 11.36 4.99
CA LEU A 23 5.89 11.89 5.39
C LEU A 23 5.77 13.16 6.24
N GLU A 24 4.82 14.05 5.94
CA GLU A 24 4.55 15.24 6.76
C GLU A 24 4.03 14.85 8.14
N MET A 25 3.07 13.93 8.20
CA MET A 25 2.50 13.45 9.47
C MET A 25 3.56 12.81 10.38
N LEU A 26 4.57 12.17 9.80
CA LEU A 26 5.70 11.58 10.52
C LEU A 26 6.84 12.56 10.82
N GLY A 27 6.77 13.80 10.32
CA GLY A 27 7.86 14.78 10.44
C GLY A 27 9.12 14.40 9.65
N LEU A 28 9.00 13.57 8.62
CA LEU A 28 10.13 13.00 7.87
C LEU A 28 10.36 13.64 6.50
N ARG A 29 9.45 14.51 6.02
CA ARG A 29 9.51 15.00 4.64
C ARG A 29 10.83 15.66 4.28
N ALA A 30 11.31 16.60 5.10
CA ALA A 30 12.56 17.32 4.84
C ALA A 30 13.76 16.37 4.81
N GLU A 31 13.81 15.42 5.75
CA GLU A 31 14.91 14.47 5.88
C GLU A 31 14.96 13.46 4.72
N VAL A 32 13.78 12.97 4.29
CA VAL A 32 13.62 12.11 3.13
C VAL A 32 13.98 12.83 1.84
N ARG A 33 13.56 14.10 1.69
CA ARG A 33 13.87 14.91 0.50
C ARG A 33 15.37 15.03 0.25
N GLN A 34 16.19 15.07 1.30
CA GLN A 34 17.65 15.14 1.19
C GLN A 34 18.31 13.81 0.79
N ARG A 35 17.59 12.69 0.88
CA ARG A 35 18.12 11.32 0.68
C ARG A 35 17.65 10.63 -0.59
N VAL A 36 16.63 11.18 -1.25
CA VAL A 36 16.14 10.64 -2.51
C VAL A 36 16.88 11.21 -3.72
N PRO A 37 16.90 10.50 -4.86
CA PRO A 37 17.48 11.02 -6.10
C PRO A 37 16.84 12.34 -6.54
N ALA A 38 17.61 13.18 -7.23
CA ALA A 38 17.17 14.51 -7.67
C ALA A 38 15.82 14.51 -8.45
N PRO A 39 15.52 13.55 -9.35
CA PRO A 39 14.22 13.47 -10.00
C PRO A 39 13.06 13.29 -9.02
N VAL A 40 13.24 12.49 -7.96
CA VAL A 40 12.23 12.25 -6.93
C VAL A 40 12.09 13.46 -6.02
N ALA A 41 13.21 14.09 -5.63
CA ALA A 41 13.18 15.34 -4.85
C ALA A 41 12.37 16.42 -5.59
N LYS A 42 12.54 16.55 -6.91
CA LYS A 42 11.74 17.46 -7.75
C LYS A 42 10.25 17.11 -7.73
N LEU A 43 9.89 15.82 -7.77
CA LEU A 43 8.51 15.39 -7.62
C LEU A 43 7.95 15.68 -6.22
N MET A 44 8.77 15.63 -5.17
CA MET A 44 8.35 16.02 -3.82
C MET A 44 8.06 17.53 -3.72
N ASP A 45 8.82 18.36 -4.43
CA ASP A 45 8.65 19.83 -4.46
C ASP A 45 7.47 20.24 -5.33
N THR A 46 7.30 19.58 -6.48
CA THR A 46 6.21 19.83 -7.44
C THR A 46 5.46 18.52 -7.70
N PRO A 47 4.52 18.13 -6.83
CA PRO A 47 3.86 16.83 -6.95
C PRO A 47 3.00 16.72 -8.22
N PRO A 48 2.90 15.53 -8.82
CA PRO A 48 2.09 15.29 -10.01
C PRO A 48 0.61 15.57 -9.75
N LEU A 49 -0.17 15.87 -10.79
CA LEU A 49 -1.63 16.06 -10.64
C LEU A 49 -2.29 14.77 -10.13
N HIS A 50 -3.41 14.91 -9.41
CA HIS A 50 -4.13 13.77 -8.80
C HIS A 50 -4.45 12.64 -9.77
N SER A 51 -4.84 12.99 -11.00
CA SER A 51 -5.23 12.07 -12.07
C SER A 51 -4.08 11.63 -12.98
N ALA A 52 -2.88 12.21 -12.83
CA ALA A 52 -1.74 11.83 -13.66
C ALA A 52 -1.26 10.43 -13.31
N TRP A 53 -0.93 9.62 -14.31
CA TRP A 53 -0.22 8.36 -14.10
C TRP A 53 1.27 8.64 -13.97
N VAL A 54 1.89 8.09 -12.95
CA VAL A 54 3.31 8.26 -12.63
C VAL A 54 3.97 6.89 -12.66
N ASP A 55 5.20 6.84 -13.18
CA ASP A 55 5.96 5.60 -13.22
C ASP A 55 6.38 5.14 -11.81
N ILE A 56 6.45 3.82 -11.64
CA ILE A 56 6.58 3.13 -10.35
C ILE A 56 7.80 3.61 -9.52
N ASP A 57 8.86 4.04 -10.20
CA ASP A 57 10.17 4.28 -9.61
C ASP A 57 10.24 5.49 -8.68
N ALA A 58 9.22 6.35 -8.59
CA ALA A 58 9.30 7.51 -7.69
C ALA A 58 8.87 7.23 -6.24
N VAL A 59 8.10 6.18 -5.96
CA VAL A 59 7.69 5.83 -4.58
C VAL A 59 8.75 5.01 -3.87
N SER A 60 9.40 4.04 -4.55
CA SER A 60 10.39 3.16 -3.93
C SER A 60 11.54 3.95 -3.24
N PRO A 61 12.11 5.00 -3.83
CA PRO A 61 13.12 5.83 -3.16
C PRO A 61 12.64 6.50 -1.88
N LEU A 62 11.36 6.89 -1.79
CA LEU A 62 10.78 7.43 -0.55
C LEU A 62 10.76 6.34 0.54
N LEU A 63 10.32 5.13 0.18
CA LEU A 63 10.24 4.00 1.10
C LEU A 63 11.63 3.57 1.57
N HIS A 64 12.62 3.55 0.68
CA HIS A 64 14.02 3.25 1.03
C HIS A 64 14.63 4.30 1.94
N ALA A 65 14.38 5.58 1.67
CA ALA A 65 14.85 6.65 2.54
C ALA A 65 14.28 6.49 3.97
N VAL A 66 12.99 6.17 4.10
CA VAL A 66 12.39 5.90 5.42
C VAL A 66 12.91 4.61 6.04
N MET A 67 13.10 3.55 5.25
CA MET A 67 13.71 2.30 5.72
C MET A 67 15.08 2.56 6.33
N ASN A 68 15.92 3.35 5.68
CA ASN A 68 17.26 3.68 6.17
C ASN A 68 17.24 4.56 7.42
N LEU A 69 16.22 5.41 7.58
CA LEU A 69 16.09 6.34 8.70
C LEU A 69 15.46 5.71 9.96
N LYS A 70 14.42 4.90 9.76
CA LYS A 70 13.50 4.46 10.82
C LYS A 70 13.28 2.95 10.82
N GLY A 71 13.95 2.21 9.94
CA GLY A 71 13.78 0.78 9.79
C GLY A 71 12.41 0.39 9.23
N ARG A 72 12.14 -0.92 9.26
CA ARG A 72 10.91 -1.50 8.71
C ARG A 72 9.64 -0.90 9.32
N GLU A 73 9.63 -0.73 10.64
CA GLU A 73 8.45 -0.21 11.34
C GLU A 73 8.15 1.24 10.93
N GLY A 74 9.18 2.05 10.66
CA GLY A 74 8.98 3.39 10.09
C GLY A 74 8.28 3.37 8.73
N VAL A 75 8.61 2.40 7.88
CA VAL A 75 7.96 2.23 6.56
C VAL A 75 6.52 1.74 6.71
N ARG A 76 6.26 0.83 7.67
CA ARG A 76 4.88 0.42 8.00
C ARG A 76 4.04 1.62 8.45
N ARG A 77 4.56 2.43 9.38
CA ARG A 77 3.88 3.66 9.83
C ARG A 77 3.65 4.64 8.68
N LEU A 78 4.60 4.76 7.75
CA LEU A 78 4.40 5.58 6.55
C LEU A 78 3.26 5.04 5.67
N GLY A 79 3.19 3.74 5.39
CA GLY A 79 2.11 3.15 4.61
C GLY A 79 0.73 3.38 5.23
N TYR A 80 0.65 3.24 6.56
CA TYR A 80 -0.54 3.55 7.34
C TYR A 80 -0.95 5.03 7.19
N GLU A 81 -0.07 5.97 7.53
CA GLU A 81 -0.39 7.41 7.51
C GLU A 81 -0.69 7.92 6.10
N ALA A 82 0.06 7.44 5.10
CA ALA A 82 -0.17 7.78 3.69
C ALA A 82 -1.58 7.37 3.26
N THR A 83 -2.04 6.18 3.65
CA THR A 83 -3.36 5.70 3.26
C THR A 83 -4.46 6.39 4.09
N ARG A 84 -4.25 6.57 5.39
CA ARG A 84 -5.25 7.13 6.33
C ARG A 84 -5.69 8.55 5.95
N GLY A 85 -4.75 9.41 5.58
CA GLY A 85 -5.03 10.83 5.36
C GLY A 85 -5.79 11.15 4.06
N THR A 86 -5.49 10.43 2.99
CA THR A 86 -5.92 10.76 1.63
C THR A 86 -6.60 9.59 0.94
N THR A 87 -5.92 8.46 0.76
CA THR A 87 -6.44 7.31 -0.01
C THR A 87 -7.71 6.73 0.62
N LEU A 88 -7.78 6.69 1.95
CA LEU A 88 -8.92 6.17 2.69
C LEU A 88 -10.21 6.93 2.38
N LYS A 89 -10.16 8.25 2.15
CA LYS A 89 -11.35 9.06 1.81
C LYS A 89 -12.02 8.59 0.52
N PHE A 90 -11.22 8.08 -0.43
CA PHE A 90 -11.73 7.53 -1.69
C PHE A 90 -12.17 6.07 -1.55
N LEU A 91 -11.50 5.29 -0.69
CA LEU A 91 -11.84 3.89 -0.45
C LEU A 91 -13.08 3.71 0.44
N LYS A 92 -13.34 4.65 1.36
CA LYS A 92 -14.36 4.52 2.39
C LYS A 92 -15.76 4.20 1.85
N PRO A 93 -16.27 4.83 0.77
CA PRO A 93 -17.58 4.47 0.20
C PRO A 93 -17.64 3.01 -0.30
N GLN A 94 -16.55 2.53 -0.88
CA GLN A 94 -16.47 1.15 -1.38
C GLN A 94 -16.38 0.16 -0.21
N MET A 95 -15.57 0.48 0.80
CA MET A 95 -15.47 -0.31 2.04
C MET A 95 -16.83 -0.38 2.75
N GLN A 96 -17.56 0.74 2.86
CA GLN A 96 -18.91 0.78 3.40
C GLN A 96 -19.86 -0.15 2.63
N THR A 97 -19.82 -0.11 1.29
CA THR A 97 -20.62 -1.01 0.45
C THR A 97 -20.31 -2.48 0.72
N VAL A 98 -19.02 -2.84 0.83
CA VAL A 98 -18.60 -4.21 1.17
C VAL A 98 -19.13 -4.61 2.55
N THR A 99 -18.96 -3.76 3.56
CA THR A 99 -19.40 -4.05 4.93
C THR A 99 -20.92 -4.12 5.07
N MET A 100 -21.67 -3.37 4.26
CA MET A 100 -23.14 -3.44 4.23
C MET A 100 -23.62 -4.79 3.66
N LEU A 101 -22.94 -5.31 2.63
CA LEU A 101 -23.34 -6.56 1.96
C LEU A 101 -22.84 -7.82 2.69
N SER A 102 -21.64 -7.76 3.28
CA SER A 102 -20.94 -8.94 3.82
C SER A 102 -20.71 -8.88 5.34
N GLY A 103 -21.23 -7.85 6.00
CA GLY A 103 -20.98 -7.55 7.41
C GLY A 103 -19.70 -6.76 7.64
N LYS A 104 -19.69 -5.98 8.73
CA LYS A 104 -18.55 -5.15 9.16
C LYS A 104 -17.47 -6.01 9.82
N THR A 105 -16.70 -6.76 9.01
CA THR A 105 -15.61 -7.62 9.49
C THR A 105 -14.33 -7.44 8.67
N PRO A 106 -13.13 -7.58 9.27
CA PRO A 106 -11.88 -7.51 8.52
C PRO A 106 -11.83 -8.55 7.38
N SER A 107 -12.31 -9.78 7.61
CA SER A 107 -12.35 -10.81 6.57
C SER A 107 -13.11 -10.38 5.31
N ALA A 108 -14.19 -9.62 5.44
CA ALA A 108 -14.95 -9.12 4.29
C ALA A 108 -14.15 -8.07 3.50
N LEU A 109 -13.47 -7.16 4.18
CA LEU A 109 -12.61 -6.16 3.54
C LEU A 109 -11.38 -6.79 2.88
N PHE A 110 -10.71 -7.74 3.54
CA PHE A 110 -9.58 -8.47 2.95
C PHE A 110 -10.00 -9.25 1.71
N ALA A 111 -11.17 -9.89 1.72
CA ALA A 111 -11.72 -10.57 0.54
C ALA A 111 -12.02 -9.61 -0.63
N ALA A 112 -12.30 -8.34 -0.34
CA ALA A 112 -12.56 -7.31 -1.34
C ALA A 112 -11.31 -6.51 -1.76
N MET A 113 -10.12 -6.84 -1.27
CA MET A 113 -8.91 -6.03 -1.50
C MET A 113 -8.58 -5.80 -2.98
N ASP A 114 -8.80 -6.82 -3.81
CA ASP A 114 -8.54 -6.70 -5.25
C ASP A 114 -9.43 -5.63 -5.89
N SER A 115 -10.73 -5.61 -5.58
CA SER A 115 -11.66 -4.62 -6.12
C SER A 115 -11.42 -3.22 -5.55
N LEU A 116 -11.11 -3.12 -4.25
CA LEU A 116 -10.79 -1.85 -3.59
C LEU A 116 -9.54 -1.18 -4.17
N CYS A 117 -8.53 -1.97 -4.55
CA CYS A 117 -7.24 -1.43 -5.02
C CYS A 117 -7.19 -1.13 -6.53
N ARG A 118 -8.02 -1.78 -7.36
CA ARG A 118 -8.05 -1.59 -8.82
C ARG A 118 -8.08 -0.13 -9.31
N PRO A 119 -8.79 0.82 -8.66
CA PRO A 119 -8.80 2.21 -9.12
C PRO A 119 -7.46 2.94 -8.98
N PHE A 120 -6.57 2.46 -8.10
CA PHE A 120 -5.33 3.15 -7.74
C PHE A 120 -4.08 2.52 -8.35
N PHE A 121 -4.16 1.23 -8.73
CA PHE A 121 -3.02 0.43 -9.14
C PHE A 121 -3.31 -0.35 -10.42
N THR A 122 -2.31 -0.42 -11.30
CA THR A 122 -2.27 -1.40 -12.40
C THR A 122 -1.20 -2.44 -12.12
N GLY A 123 -1.45 -3.72 -12.41
CA GLY A 123 -0.45 -4.78 -12.20
C GLY A 123 -0.25 -5.19 -10.74
N LEU A 124 -1.26 -4.98 -9.89
CA LEU A 124 -1.37 -5.60 -8.57
C LEU A 124 -2.63 -6.46 -8.51
N SER A 125 -2.53 -7.61 -7.86
CA SER A 125 -3.69 -8.46 -7.54
C SER A 125 -3.60 -8.97 -6.12
N PHE A 126 -4.75 -9.14 -5.49
CA PHE A 126 -4.86 -9.58 -4.10
C PHE A 126 -5.71 -10.85 -4.01
N ARG A 127 -5.29 -11.78 -3.17
CA ARG A 127 -6.06 -12.98 -2.86
C ARG A 127 -6.11 -13.22 -1.36
N TRP A 128 -7.31 -13.24 -0.82
CA TRP A 128 -7.57 -13.60 0.57
C TRP A 128 -7.92 -15.09 0.67
N THR A 129 -7.28 -15.79 1.60
CA THR A 129 -7.65 -17.15 2.00
C THR A 129 -7.95 -17.15 3.48
N ARG A 130 -9.23 -17.34 3.83
CA ARG A 130 -9.66 -17.43 5.22
C ARG A 130 -9.16 -18.74 5.85
N GLU A 131 -8.57 -18.65 7.02
CA GLU A 131 -8.10 -19.81 7.79
C GLU A 131 -8.99 -20.07 9.00
N SER A 132 -9.54 -19.02 9.62
CA SER A 132 -10.48 -19.13 10.73
C SER A 132 -11.49 -17.99 10.74
N HIS A 133 -12.30 -17.88 11.81
CA HIS A 133 -13.17 -16.71 11.97
C HIS A 133 -12.40 -15.39 12.08
N ARG A 134 -11.16 -15.46 12.59
CA ARG A 134 -10.35 -14.32 13.05
C ARG A 134 -8.97 -14.29 12.42
N SER A 135 -8.72 -15.11 11.40
CA SER A 135 -7.44 -15.18 10.73
C SER A 135 -7.54 -15.63 9.28
N GLY A 136 -6.48 -15.35 8.54
CA GLY A 136 -6.27 -15.85 7.20
C GLY A 136 -4.98 -15.31 6.61
N THR A 137 -4.76 -15.67 5.36
CA THR A 137 -3.58 -15.28 4.62
C THR A 137 -3.98 -14.37 3.46
N LEU A 138 -3.30 -13.22 3.36
CA LEU A 138 -3.37 -12.33 2.21
C LEU A 138 -2.14 -12.54 1.33
N GLU A 139 -2.38 -12.91 0.07
CA GLU A 139 -1.38 -12.91 -0.99
C GLU A 139 -1.49 -11.61 -1.80
N LEU A 140 -0.38 -10.90 -1.92
CA LEU A 140 -0.19 -9.77 -2.81
C LEU A 140 0.72 -10.20 -3.96
N ARG A 141 0.21 -10.13 -5.19
CA ARG A 141 0.98 -10.41 -6.40
C ARG A 141 1.14 -9.15 -7.25
N SER A 142 2.32 -9.01 -7.83
CA SER A 142 2.71 -7.85 -8.62
C SER A 142 3.29 -8.25 -9.98
N ALA A 143 2.90 -7.51 -11.01
CA ALA A 143 3.49 -7.60 -12.35
C ALA A 143 4.97 -7.18 -12.42
N SER A 144 5.46 -6.46 -11.41
CA SER A 144 6.86 -6.01 -11.27
C SER A 144 7.42 -6.40 -9.90
N THR A 145 8.73 -6.60 -9.81
CA THR A 145 9.39 -6.92 -8.53
C THR A 145 9.12 -5.86 -7.48
N LEU A 146 8.73 -6.30 -6.29
CA LEU A 146 8.66 -5.48 -5.09
C LEU A 146 9.82 -5.79 -4.16
N ASP A 147 10.37 -4.73 -3.59
CA ASP A 147 11.36 -4.82 -2.53
C ASP A 147 10.71 -4.95 -1.14
N THR A 148 11.56 -5.24 -0.15
CA THR A 148 11.17 -5.37 1.26
C THR A 148 10.48 -4.13 1.82
N ALA A 149 10.87 -2.93 1.37
CA ALA A 149 10.26 -1.68 1.84
C ALA A 149 8.84 -1.51 1.29
N SER A 150 8.60 -1.92 0.05
CA SER A 150 7.28 -1.90 -0.58
C SER A 150 6.30 -2.83 0.13
N PHE A 151 6.73 -4.05 0.49
CA PHE A 151 5.90 -4.95 1.30
C PHE A 151 5.65 -4.41 2.71
N ALA A 152 6.66 -3.80 3.35
CA ALA A 152 6.47 -3.15 4.64
C ALA A 152 5.46 -1.98 4.57
N ALA A 153 5.45 -1.20 3.48
CA ALA A 153 4.43 -0.17 3.29
C ALA A 153 3.02 -0.78 3.17
N TRP A 154 2.88 -1.89 2.44
CA TRP A 154 1.62 -2.63 2.36
C TRP A 154 1.16 -3.17 3.71
N GLU A 155 2.05 -3.74 4.52
CA GLU A 155 1.72 -4.19 5.88
C GLU A 155 1.09 -3.08 6.72
N GLY A 156 1.63 -1.86 6.62
CA GLY A 156 1.07 -0.68 7.28
C GLY A 156 -0.29 -0.26 6.72
N THR A 157 -0.40 -0.18 5.40
CA THR A 157 -1.64 0.16 4.69
C THR A 157 -2.80 -0.76 5.09
N LEU A 158 -2.53 -2.07 5.21
CA LEU A 158 -3.54 -3.08 5.51
C LEU A 158 -4.10 -2.97 6.94
N LEU A 159 -3.37 -2.34 7.87
CA LEU A 159 -3.87 -2.12 9.22
C LEU A 159 -5.13 -1.25 9.25
N LEU A 160 -5.33 -0.38 8.25
CA LEU A 160 -6.54 0.46 8.18
C LEU A 160 -7.83 -0.33 7.98
N LEU A 161 -7.75 -1.56 7.47
CA LEU A 161 -8.94 -2.40 7.35
C LEU A 161 -9.48 -2.80 8.73
N PHE A 162 -8.61 -2.92 9.73
CA PHE A 162 -9.00 -3.16 11.10
C PHE A 162 -9.66 -1.91 11.71
N ASP A 163 -9.08 -0.73 11.48
CA ASP A 163 -9.66 0.53 11.95
C ASP A 163 -11.07 0.74 11.38
N GLU A 164 -11.29 0.47 10.09
CA GLU A 164 -12.62 0.58 9.49
C GLU A 164 -13.63 -0.46 10.01
N CYS A 165 -13.14 -1.52 10.69
CA CYS A 165 -13.96 -2.52 11.38
C CYS A 165 -14.03 -2.33 12.89
N ASP A 166 -13.52 -1.21 13.43
CA ASP A 166 -13.38 -0.94 14.87
C ASP A 166 -12.58 -2.02 15.63
N VAL A 167 -11.61 -2.66 14.96
CA VAL A 167 -10.76 -3.72 15.51
C VAL A 167 -9.42 -3.13 15.93
N THR A 168 -9.09 -3.18 17.22
CA THR A 168 -7.86 -2.59 17.78
C THR A 168 -6.72 -3.58 17.97
N THR A 169 -6.99 -4.89 17.90
CA THR A 169 -6.03 -5.98 18.13
C THR A 169 -5.55 -6.66 16.85
N GLY A 170 -5.93 -6.11 15.69
CA GLY A 170 -5.56 -6.66 14.39
C GLY A 170 -4.05 -6.60 14.14
N THR A 171 -3.48 -7.67 13.60
CA THR A 171 -2.06 -7.70 13.23
C THR A 171 -1.84 -8.25 11.83
N ILE A 172 -0.80 -7.72 11.18
CA ILE A 172 -0.28 -8.19 9.90
C ILE A 172 1.17 -8.64 10.14
N SER A 173 1.47 -9.89 9.81
CA SER A 173 2.85 -10.40 9.87
C SER A 173 3.73 -9.72 8.82
N PRO A 174 5.05 -9.68 9.01
CA PRO A 174 5.96 -9.39 7.91
C PRO A 174 5.66 -10.29 6.71
N ALA A 175 5.67 -9.72 5.51
CA ALA A 175 5.46 -10.46 4.28
C ALA A 175 6.59 -11.48 4.07
N VAL A 176 6.20 -12.73 3.80
CA VAL A 176 7.10 -13.73 3.23
C VAL A 176 7.17 -13.48 1.74
N ILE A 177 8.34 -13.03 1.27
CA ILE A 177 8.56 -12.64 -0.11
C ILE A 177 9.01 -13.87 -0.92
N SER A 178 8.34 -14.14 -2.03
CA SER A 178 8.63 -15.25 -2.94
C SER A 178 8.59 -14.79 -4.40
N GLU A 179 8.84 -15.73 -5.32
CA GLU A 179 8.85 -15.48 -6.77
C GLU A 179 9.69 -14.24 -7.14
N GLN A 180 10.90 -14.12 -6.60
CA GLN A 180 11.81 -13.01 -6.89
C GLN A 180 11.20 -11.61 -6.60
N GLY A 181 10.36 -11.52 -5.57
CA GLY A 181 9.70 -10.28 -5.17
C GLY A 181 8.40 -9.98 -5.92
N HIS A 182 7.91 -10.90 -6.77
CA HIS A 182 6.61 -10.76 -7.40
C HIS A 182 5.44 -11.09 -6.47
N VAL A 183 5.69 -11.86 -5.41
CA VAL A 183 4.67 -12.31 -4.47
C VAL A 183 5.10 -12.03 -3.04
N GLY A 184 4.18 -11.51 -2.24
CA GLY A 184 4.33 -11.41 -0.80
C GLY A 184 3.09 -11.96 -0.11
N THR A 185 3.32 -12.83 0.87
CA THR A 185 2.27 -13.48 1.64
C THR A 185 2.33 -12.99 3.08
N MET A 186 1.20 -12.52 3.60
CA MET A 186 1.07 -11.98 4.95
C MET A 186 0.00 -12.74 5.71
N HIS A 187 0.33 -13.21 6.92
CA HIS A 187 -0.66 -13.73 7.85
C HIS A 187 -1.34 -12.57 8.56
N VAL A 188 -2.65 -12.68 8.67
CA VAL A 188 -3.56 -11.64 9.19
C VAL A 188 -4.38 -12.26 10.31
N GLN A 189 -4.48 -11.59 11.46
CA GLN A 189 -5.28 -12.07 12.60
C GLN A 189 -5.89 -10.91 13.40
N TRP A 190 -7.05 -11.13 14.04
CA TRP A 190 -7.73 -10.12 14.88
C TRP A 190 -8.64 -10.65 16.01
#